data_AF-A0A1R3VAM7-F1
#
_entry.id   AF-A0A1R3VAM7-F1
#
_cell.length_a   1.000
_cell.length_b   1.000
_cell.length_c   1.000
_cell.angle_alpha   90.00
_cell.angle_beta   90.00
_cell.angle_gamma   90.00
#
_symmetry.space_group_name_H-M   'P 1'
#
loop_
_entity.id
_entity.type
_entity.pdbx_description
1 polymer ?
#
loop_
_entity_poly.entity_id
_entity_poly.type
_entity_poly.pdbx_seq_one_letter_code
_entity_poly.pdbx_strand_id
1 'polypeptide(L)'
;MKPKKDLAPHMDETPLLPGSLGLNRDWTILKAQRRVAGGEPINFYKGRAKSALYADYEETRDALDRTYRRDALDHSGVPESEPGEWMTVSEYAKSKDTGPRKAREVMEGLGILQQEIEVRLVPLLSDPRQTKPNYRTTSRLASWAVGAGFGRRMKSGAGVPYDVLSPDGMAWLNARWLKPVEKPEVKRGRPSTLRGEVQHLLAEGKTQADIARLLGKSRQIVSHHVKVLKAA
;
A
#
# COMPACT_ATOMS: atom_id res chain seq x y z
N MET A 1 9.02 -54.63 -48.22
CA MET A 1 8.05 -53.53 -48.41
C MET A 1 6.86 -53.74 -47.46
N LYS A 2 6.69 -52.84 -46.50
CA LYS A 2 5.49 -52.70 -45.65
C LYS A 2 5.09 -51.21 -45.70
N PRO A 3 3.79 -50.86 -45.66
CA PRO A 3 3.36 -49.49 -45.95
C PRO A 3 3.67 -48.53 -44.80
N LYS A 4 4.06 -47.30 -45.17
CA LYS A 4 4.24 -46.16 -44.27
C LYS A 4 2.89 -45.80 -43.64
N LYS A 5 2.84 -45.69 -42.31
CA LYS A 5 1.76 -45.00 -41.60
C LYS A 5 2.17 -43.56 -41.42
N ASP A 6 1.35 -42.65 -41.95
CA ASP A 6 1.50 -41.22 -41.78
C ASP A 6 1.30 -40.85 -40.31
N LEU A 7 2.30 -40.17 -39.75
CA LEU A 7 2.29 -39.64 -38.39
C LEU A 7 1.64 -38.24 -38.46
N ALA A 8 0.40 -38.12 -37.99
CA ALA A 8 -0.25 -36.82 -37.81
C ALA A 8 0.41 -36.06 -36.63
N PRO A 9 0.46 -34.71 -36.67
CA PRO A 9 1.05 -33.92 -35.61
C PRO A 9 0.21 -34.03 -34.32
N HIS A 10 0.90 -34.36 -33.23
CA HIS A 10 0.37 -34.30 -31.87
C HIS A 10 0.04 -32.82 -31.57
N MET A 11 -1.25 -32.47 -31.53
CA MET A 11 -1.68 -31.19 -30.98
C MET A 11 -1.48 -31.27 -29.47
N ASP A 12 -0.56 -30.45 -28.96
CA ASP A 12 -0.43 -30.21 -27.53
C ASP A 12 -1.71 -29.54 -27.03
N GLU A 13 -2.54 -30.29 -26.32
CA GLU A 13 -3.58 -29.73 -25.46
C GLU A 13 -2.89 -29.03 -24.28
N THR A 14 -2.44 -27.80 -24.49
CA THR A 14 -2.12 -26.91 -23.36
C THR A 14 -3.38 -26.73 -22.51
N PRO A 15 -3.38 -27.12 -21.23
CA PRO A 15 -4.48 -26.79 -20.33
C PRO A 15 -4.51 -25.28 -20.15
N LEU A 16 -5.59 -24.66 -20.63
CA LEU A 16 -5.89 -23.26 -20.38
C LEU A 16 -5.87 -23.00 -18.87
N LEU A 17 -5.07 -22.03 -18.45
CA LEU A 17 -5.01 -21.58 -17.05
C LEU A 17 -6.41 -21.16 -16.58
N PRO A 18 -6.82 -21.53 -15.35
CA PRO A 18 -8.08 -21.07 -14.77
C PRO A 18 -7.98 -19.55 -14.55
N GLY A 19 -8.58 -18.78 -15.47
CA GLY A 19 -8.47 -17.32 -15.50
C GLY A 19 -8.48 -16.70 -16.90
N SER A 20 -8.46 -17.50 -17.97
CA SER A 20 -8.75 -16.97 -19.31
C SER A 20 -10.17 -16.40 -19.34
N LEU A 21 -10.23 -15.08 -19.52
CA LEU A 21 -11.41 -14.23 -19.60
C LEU A 21 -12.54 -14.85 -20.43
N GLY A 22 -13.50 -15.51 -19.75
CA GLY A 22 -14.72 -16.04 -20.33
C GLY A 22 -15.92 -15.66 -19.46
N LEU A 23 -16.69 -14.68 -19.92
CA LEU A 23 -18.11 -14.45 -19.60
C LEU A 23 -18.52 -14.50 -18.11
N ASN A 24 -18.15 -13.45 -17.37
CA ASN A 24 -18.78 -13.07 -16.10
C ASN A 24 -20.22 -12.58 -16.32
N ARG A 25 -21.21 -13.48 -16.26
CA ARG A 25 -22.63 -13.07 -16.07
C ARG A 25 -23.39 -13.91 -15.05
N ASP A 26 -22.94 -15.15 -14.78
CA ASP A 26 -23.70 -16.08 -13.93
C ASP A 26 -23.25 -16.09 -12.45
N TRP A 27 -22.05 -15.58 -12.14
CA TRP A 27 -21.51 -15.59 -10.77
C TRP A 27 -22.26 -14.67 -9.79
N THR A 28 -22.88 -13.59 -10.29
CA THR A 28 -23.67 -12.66 -9.48
C THR A 28 -25.04 -13.24 -9.09
N ILE A 29 -25.61 -14.12 -9.93
CA ILE A 29 -26.92 -14.75 -9.68
C ILE A 29 -26.79 -15.83 -8.59
N LEU A 30 -25.66 -16.55 -8.56
CA LEU A 30 -25.42 -17.65 -7.62
C LEU A 30 -25.23 -17.19 -6.16
N LYS A 31 -24.78 -15.94 -5.92
CA LYS A 31 -24.71 -15.36 -4.57
C LYS A 31 -26.01 -14.71 -4.08
N ALA A 32 -26.92 -14.34 -4.98
CA ALA A 32 -28.21 -13.77 -4.61
C ALA A 32 -29.18 -14.84 -4.07
N GLN A 33 -29.06 -16.10 -4.51
CA GLN A 33 -30.04 -17.15 -4.19
C GLN A 33 -29.72 -18.02 -2.96
N ARG A 34 -28.52 -17.93 -2.34
CA ARG A 34 -28.13 -18.76 -1.18
C ARG A 34 -28.35 -18.12 0.20
N ARG A 35 -29.14 -17.06 0.30
CA ARG A 35 -29.48 -16.43 1.60
C ARG A 35 -30.98 -16.34 1.85
N VAL A 36 -31.71 -17.43 1.62
CA VAL A 36 -33.05 -17.59 2.22
C VAL A 36 -33.23 -19.05 2.64
N ALA A 37 -32.78 -19.36 3.86
CA ALA A 37 -33.32 -20.43 4.68
C ALA A 37 -33.04 -20.07 6.16
N GLY A 38 -33.93 -19.29 6.76
CA GLY A 38 -34.17 -19.30 8.21
C GLY A 38 -33.26 -18.50 9.17
N GLY A 39 -32.36 -17.63 8.71
CA GLY A 39 -31.52 -16.82 9.61
C GLY A 39 -31.74 -15.31 9.45
N GLU A 40 -31.87 -14.56 10.56
CA GLU A 40 -31.84 -13.10 10.53
C GLU A 40 -30.53 -12.61 9.88
N PRO A 41 -30.57 -11.63 8.98
CA PRO A 41 -29.37 -11.06 8.39
C PRO A 41 -28.51 -10.40 9.48
N ILE A 42 -27.27 -10.88 9.64
CA ILE A 42 -26.28 -10.24 10.52
C ILE A 42 -26.15 -8.78 10.09
N ASN A 43 -26.56 -7.86 10.96
CA ASN A 43 -26.53 -6.44 10.69
C ASN A 43 -25.10 -5.90 10.92
N PHE A 44 -24.33 -5.80 9.84
CA PHE A 44 -22.92 -5.36 9.84
C PHE A 44 -22.71 -3.89 10.24
N TYR A 45 -23.79 -3.13 10.51
CA TYR A 45 -23.72 -1.73 10.91
C TYR A 45 -23.64 -1.50 12.44
N LYS A 46 -23.72 -2.55 13.27
CA LYS A 46 -23.47 -2.44 14.71
C LYS A 46 -21.97 -2.51 15.01
N GLY A 47 -21.42 -1.42 15.56
CA GLY A 47 -19.97 -1.25 15.83
C GLY A 47 -19.30 -2.37 16.65
N ARG A 48 -20.03 -3.03 17.57
CA ARG A 48 -19.48 -4.15 18.37
C ARG A 48 -19.19 -5.41 17.55
N ALA A 49 -20.04 -5.76 16.59
CA ALA A 49 -19.82 -6.93 15.73
C ALA A 49 -18.66 -6.71 14.76
N LYS A 50 -18.47 -5.45 14.32
CA LYS A 50 -17.32 -5.02 13.53
C LYS A 50 -16.03 -5.14 14.34
N SER A 51 -15.96 -4.60 15.56
CA SER A 51 -14.76 -4.72 16.41
C SER A 51 -14.40 -6.16 16.75
N ALA A 52 -15.36 -7.04 17.03
CA ALA A 52 -15.05 -8.45 17.32
C ALA A 52 -14.52 -9.21 16.09
N LEU A 53 -15.02 -8.90 14.88
CA LEU A 53 -14.52 -9.50 13.64
C LEU A 53 -13.12 -9.00 13.23
N TYR A 54 -12.75 -7.79 13.67
CA TYR A 54 -11.45 -7.18 13.36
C TYR A 54 -10.45 -7.24 14.52
N ALA A 55 -10.83 -7.66 15.73
CA ALA A 55 -9.89 -7.79 16.86
C ALA A 55 -8.78 -8.78 16.52
N ASP A 56 -9.14 -9.99 16.10
CA ASP A 56 -8.19 -11.00 15.64
C ASP A 56 -7.45 -10.56 14.37
N TYR A 57 -8.09 -9.78 13.49
CA TYR A 57 -7.44 -9.28 12.28
C TYR A 57 -6.40 -8.20 12.57
N GLU A 58 -6.68 -7.24 13.46
CA GLU A 58 -5.72 -6.23 13.86
C GLU A 58 -4.60 -6.84 14.69
N GLU A 59 -4.88 -7.84 15.53
CA GLU A 59 -3.85 -8.57 16.27
C GLU A 59 -2.98 -9.43 15.33
N THR A 60 -3.58 -10.13 14.35
CA THR A 60 -2.83 -10.90 13.34
C THR A 60 -2.04 -9.97 12.40
N ARG A 61 -2.63 -8.82 12.04
CA ARG A 61 -1.95 -7.79 11.23
C ARG A 61 -0.82 -7.14 12.00
N ASP A 62 -1.01 -6.82 13.28
CA ASP A 62 0.03 -6.26 14.15
C ASP A 62 1.11 -7.30 14.44
N ALA A 63 0.76 -8.58 14.61
CA ALA A 63 1.73 -9.66 14.75
C ALA A 63 2.55 -9.81 13.46
N LEU A 64 1.92 -9.75 12.29
CA LEU A 64 2.59 -9.76 10.98
C LEU A 64 3.43 -8.49 10.74
N ASP A 65 2.97 -7.31 11.15
CA ASP A 65 3.73 -6.06 11.01
C ASP A 65 4.88 -5.99 12.02
N ARG A 66 4.71 -6.50 13.24
CA ARG A 66 5.76 -6.56 14.29
C ARG A 66 6.82 -7.61 13.97
N THR A 67 6.45 -8.78 13.46
CA THR A 67 7.40 -9.78 12.94
C THR A 67 8.15 -9.21 11.74
N TYR A 68 7.45 -8.56 10.80
CA TYR A 68 8.10 -7.87 9.68
C TYR A 68 9.06 -6.74 10.11
N ARG A 69 8.76 -6.03 11.20
CA ARG A 69 9.59 -4.93 11.73
C ARG A 69 10.76 -5.42 12.59
N ARG A 70 10.64 -6.58 13.27
CA ARG A 70 11.73 -7.23 14.02
C ARG A 70 12.68 -8.02 13.10
N ASP A 71 12.15 -8.76 12.13
CA ASP A 71 12.97 -9.62 11.26
C ASP A 71 13.81 -8.83 10.24
N ALA A 72 13.44 -7.56 9.98
CA ALA A 72 14.28 -6.64 9.22
C ALA A 72 15.47 -6.07 10.04
N LEU A 73 15.51 -6.34 11.35
CA LEU A 73 16.58 -5.92 12.28
C LEU A 73 17.35 -7.11 12.88
N ASP A 74 16.82 -8.34 12.78
CA ASP A 74 17.53 -9.54 13.21
C ASP A 74 18.57 -9.95 12.16
N HIS A 75 19.84 -9.63 12.44
CA HIS A 75 21.01 -10.01 11.64
C HIS A 75 21.31 -11.53 11.62
N SER A 76 20.42 -12.38 12.15
CA SER A 76 20.64 -13.82 12.36
C SER A 76 20.59 -14.68 11.08
N GLY A 77 20.24 -14.09 9.94
CA GLY A 77 20.23 -14.76 8.63
C GLY A 77 21.27 -14.21 7.65
N VAL A 78 22.19 -13.36 8.11
CA VAL A 78 23.30 -12.89 7.28
C VAL A 78 24.31 -14.04 7.19
N PRO A 79 24.55 -14.66 6.00
CA PRO A 79 25.70 -15.54 5.85
C PRO A 79 26.93 -14.73 6.23
N GLU A 80 27.83 -15.29 7.06
CA GLU A 80 29.09 -14.66 7.51
C GLU A 80 29.73 -13.85 6.38
N SER A 81 29.40 -12.57 6.36
CA SER A 81 29.83 -11.56 5.41
C SER A 81 30.07 -10.39 6.32
N GLU A 82 31.31 -9.92 6.32
CA GLU A 82 31.87 -9.09 7.39
C GLU A 82 30.84 -8.07 7.92
N PRO A 83 30.57 -8.07 9.24
CA PRO A 83 29.59 -7.19 9.84
C PRO A 83 30.04 -5.74 9.66
N GLY A 84 29.45 -5.05 8.69
CA GLY A 84 29.74 -3.63 8.46
C GLY A 84 29.58 -3.14 7.02
N GLU A 85 29.52 -4.04 6.02
CA GLU A 85 29.58 -3.60 4.62
C GLU A 85 28.21 -3.38 3.96
N TRP A 86 27.21 -4.19 4.30
CA TRP A 86 25.90 -4.19 3.66
C TRP A 86 24.82 -3.60 4.56
N MET A 87 24.06 -2.64 4.04
CA MET A 87 23.04 -1.91 4.80
C MET A 87 21.67 -2.11 4.18
N THR A 88 20.64 -2.40 4.99
CA THR A 88 19.28 -2.49 4.46
C THR A 88 18.77 -1.11 4.02
N VAL A 89 17.81 -1.08 3.08
CA VAL A 89 17.15 0.17 2.67
C VAL A 89 16.54 0.93 3.85
N SER A 90 16.02 0.21 4.85
CA SER A 90 15.43 0.80 6.05
C SER A 90 16.48 1.41 6.98
N GLU A 91 17.64 0.79 7.14
CA GLU A 91 18.77 1.34 7.90
C GLU A 91 19.38 2.55 7.20
N TYR A 92 19.55 2.49 5.87
CA TYR A 92 19.99 3.65 5.10
C TYR A 92 19.00 4.82 5.22
N ALA A 93 17.69 4.56 5.25
CA ALA A 93 16.70 5.61 5.49
C ALA A 93 16.90 6.29 6.86
N LYS A 94 17.17 5.49 7.91
CA LYS A 94 17.47 6.00 9.26
C LYS A 94 18.74 6.85 9.28
N SER A 95 19.79 6.48 8.54
CA SER A 95 21.03 7.28 8.47
C SER A 95 20.86 8.63 7.75
N LYS A 96 19.72 8.84 7.08
CA LYS A 96 19.32 10.10 6.42
C LYS A 96 18.23 10.86 7.17
N ASP A 97 17.95 10.50 8.42
CA ASP A 97 16.85 11.06 9.23
C ASP A 97 15.51 11.10 8.47
N THR A 98 15.32 10.16 7.54
CA THR A 98 14.18 10.14 6.62
C THR A 98 13.33 8.92 6.90
N GLY A 99 12.03 9.12 7.05
CA GLY A 99 11.10 8.01 7.25
C GLY A 99 11.17 6.97 6.10
N PRO A 100 10.96 5.68 6.38
CA PRO A 100 11.19 4.59 5.43
C PRO A 100 10.32 4.67 4.16
N ARG A 101 9.16 5.33 4.24
CA ARG A 101 8.29 5.57 3.07
C ARG A 101 8.87 6.65 2.15
N LYS A 102 9.27 7.79 2.72
CA LYS A 102 9.84 8.92 1.98
C LYS A 102 11.18 8.56 1.36
N ALA A 103 12.00 7.79 2.08
CA ALA A 103 13.26 7.28 1.56
C ALA A 103 13.04 6.39 0.32
N ARG A 104 12.08 5.46 0.36
CA ARG A 104 11.73 4.63 -0.80
C ARG A 104 11.24 5.46 -1.98
N GLU A 105 10.38 6.46 -1.75
CA GLU A 105 9.91 7.38 -2.79
C GLU A 105 11.06 8.13 -3.47
N VAL A 106 12.03 8.63 -2.68
CA VAL A 106 13.25 9.27 -3.22
C VAL A 106 14.06 8.27 -4.04
N MET A 107 14.29 7.06 -3.53
CA MET A 107 15.04 6.03 -4.24
C MET A 107 14.35 5.53 -5.51
N GLU A 108 13.02 5.44 -5.52
CA GLU A 108 12.21 5.16 -6.70
C GLU A 108 12.34 6.31 -7.72
N GLY A 109 12.27 7.56 -7.26
CA GLY A 109 12.50 8.74 -8.11
C GLY A 109 13.91 8.81 -8.70
N LEU A 110 14.91 8.28 -7.99
CA LEU A 110 16.29 8.11 -8.49
C LEU A 110 16.44 6.87 -9.39
N GLY A 111 15.43 6.01 -9.50
CA GLY A 111 15.44 4.81 -10.32
C GLY A 111 16.23 3.64 -9.76
N ILE A 112 16.80 3.74 -8.55
CA ILE A 112 17.53 2.63 -7.92
C ILE A 112 16.57 1.57 -7.36
N LEU A 113 15.36 1.98 -6.99
CA LEU A 113 14.26 1.08 -6.67
C LEU A 113 13.22 1.09 -7.80
N GLN A 114 12.59 -0.06 -8.01
CA GLN A 114 11.49 -0.29 -8.93
C GLN A 114 10.32 -0.96 -8.20
N GLN A 115 9.10 -0.77 -8.69
CA GLN A 115 7.93 -1.45 -8.14
C GLN A 115 7.81 -2.85 -8.75
N GLU A 116 7.78 -3.88 -7.90
CA GLU A 116 7.52 -5.26 -8.27
C GLU A 116 6.19 -5.73 -7.67
N ILE A 117 5.46 -6.57 -8.41
CA ILE A 117 4.26 -7.24 -7.92
C ILE A 117 4.67 -8.56 -7.27
N GLU A 118 4.57 -8.62 -5.96
CA GLU A 118 4.78 -9.84 -5.19
C GLU A 118 3.46 -10.61 -5.06
N VAL A 119 3.48 -11.89 -5.42
CA VAL A 119 2.32 -12.79 -5.28
C VAL A 119 2.56 -13.72 -4.09
N ARG A 120 1.65 -13.71 -3.12
CA ARG A 120 1.67 -14.63 -1.98
C ARG A 120 0.40 -15.44 -1.93
N LEU A 121 0.51 -16.74 -1.65
CA LEU A 121 -0.65 -17.55 -1.35
C LEU A 121 -1.06 -17.30 0.11
N VAL A 122 -2.30 -16.87 0.31
CA VAL A 122 -2.87 -16.61 1.63
C VAL A 122 -4.10 -17.50 1.82
N PRO A 123 -4.30 -18.11 3.01
CA PRO A 123 -5.49 -18.91 3.28
C PRO A 123 -6.79 -18.14 3.02
N LEU A 124 -7.83 -18.84 2.53
CA LEU A 124 -9.15 -18.25 2.43
C LEU A 124 -9.77 -18.09 3.81
N LEU A 125 -10.48 -16.98 4.01
CA LEU A 125 -11.22 -16.73 5.25
C LEU A 125 -12.33 -17.78 5.47
N SER A 126 -12.93 -18.29 4.39
CA SER A 126 -14.02 -19.28 4.45
C SER A 126 -13.54 -20.71 4.65
N ASP A 127 -12.33 -21.04 4.19
CA ASP A 127 -11.73 -22.36 4.30
C ASP A 127 -10.19 -22.21 4.37
N PRO A 128 -9.60 -22.32 5.58
CA PRO A 128 -8.15 -22.19 5.76
C PRO A 128 -7.32 -23.25 5.04
N ARG A 129 -7.92 -24.36 4.57
CA ARG A 129 -7.23 -25.40 3.79
C ARG A 129 -7.01 -24.99 2.33
N GLN A 130 -7.76 -24.01 1.85
CA GLN A 130 -7.62 -23.46 0.51
C GLN A 130 -6.84 -22.15 0.56
N THR A 131 -6.06 -21.88 -0.48
CA THR A 131 -5.30 -20.63 -0.62
C THR A 131 -5.74 -19.84 -1.84
N LYS A 132 -5.57 -18.52 -1.77
CA LYS A 132 -5.78 -17.59 -2.88
C LYS A 132 -4.55 -16.72 -3.08
N PRO A 133 -4.27 -16.26 -4.31
CA PRO A 133 -3.22 -15.30 -4.54
C PRO A 133 -3.58 -13.94 -3.91
N ASN A 134 -2.62 -13.36 -3.21
CA ASN A 134 -2.62 -12.00 -2.70
C ASN A 134 -1.51 -11.23 -3.40
N TYR A 135 -1.90 -10.21 -4.15
CA TYR A 135 -0.98 -9.36 -4.92
C TYR A 135 -0.61 -8.14 -4.08
N ARG A 136 0.69 -7.91 -3.91
CA ARG A 136 1.20 -6.73 -3.20
C ARG A 136 2.27 -6.06 -4.04
N THR A 137 2.16 -4.75 -4.21
CA THR A 137 3.25 -3.95 -4.77
C THR A 137 4.32 -3.73 -3.70
N THR A 138 5.56 -4.00 -4.05
CA THR A 138 6.72 -3.82 -3.17
C THR A 138 7.83 -3.11 -3.92
N SER A 139 8.49 -2.17 -3.26
CA SER A 139 9.66 -1.46 -3.82
C SER A 139 10.88 -2.34 -3.67
N ARG A 140 11.55 -2.63 -4.79
CA ARG A 140 12.70 -3.53 -4.86
C ARG A 140 13.87 -2.89 -5.58
N LEU A 141 15.09 -3.36 -5.33
CA LEU A 141 16.25 -2.95 -6.13
C LEU A 141 16.01 -3.24 -7.61
N ALA A 142 16.24 -2.22 -8.44
CA ALA A 142 16.13 -2.34 -9.88
C ALA A 142 17.16 -3.33 -10.42
N SER A 143 16.82 -4.06 -11.48
CA SER A 143 17.69 -5.07 -12.08
C SER A 143 19.05 -4.50 -12.49
N TRP A 144 19.06 -3.27 -13.02
CA TRP A 144 20.29 -2.57 -13.38
C TRP A 144 21.15 -2.23 -12.15
N ALA A 145 20.54 -1.89 -11.01
CA ALA A 145 21.25 -1.54 -9.79
C ALA A 145 21.92 -2.78 -9.17
N VAL A 146 21.24 -3.93 -9.26
CA VAL A 146 21.82 -5.23 -8.88
C VAL A 146 22.98 -5.59 -9.82
N GLY A 147 22.78 -5.43 -11.14
CA GLY A 147 23.82 -5.69 -12.15
C GLY A 147 25.05 -4.78 -12.02
N ALA A 148 24.85 -3.55 -11.54
CA ALA A 148 25.91 -2.58 -11.27
C ALA A 148 26.61 -2.80 -9.91
N GLY A 149 26.19 -3.79 -9.11
CA GLY A 149 26.78 -4.06 -7.80
C GLY A 149 26.38 -3.08 -6.70
N PHE A 150 25.34 -2.27 -6.89
CA PHE A 150 24.86 -1.29 -5.88
C PHE A 150 24.06 -1.94 -4.75
N GLY A 151 23.67 -3.19 -4.91
CA GLY A 151 22.92 -3.91 -3.91
C GLY A 151 22.61 -5.33 -4.34
N ARG A 152 22.02 -6.09 -3.44
CA ARG A 152 21.57 -7.45 -3.71
C ARG A 152 20.32 -7.78 -2.92
N ARG A 153 19.62 -8.81 -3.38
CA ARG A 153 18.46 -9.38 -2.68
C ARG A 153 18.94 -10.49 -1.76
N MET A 154 18.57 -10.39 -0.49
CA MET A 154 18.81 -11.39 0.54
C MET A 154 17.48 -12.00 0.98
N LYS A 155 17.52 -13.17 1.63
CA LYS A 155 16.35 -13.81 2.25
C LYS A 155 16.55 -13.82 3.75
N SER A 156 15.51 -13.46 4.50
CA SER A 156 15.53 -13.61 5.96
C SER A 156 15.40 -15.08 6.35
N GLY A 157 15.66 -15.40 7.62
CA GLY A 157 15.39 -16.75 8.15
C GLY A 157 13.92 -17.16 8.00
N ALA A 158 13.00 -16.20 7.98
CA ALA A 158 11.58 -16.40 7.69
C ALA A 158 11.26 -16.61 6.19
N GLY A 159 12.29 -16.64 5.32
CA GLY A 159 12.15 -16.81 3.88
C GLY A 159 11.64 -15.57 3.13
N VAL A 160 11.50 -14.43 3.81
CA VAL A 160 11.02 -13.19 3.19
C VAL A 160 12.20 -12.49 2.51
N PRO A 161 12.13 -12.22 1.19
CA PRO A 161 13.21 -11.51 0.53
C PRO A 161 13.22 -10.04 0.93
N TYR A 162 14.40 -9.49 1.16
CA TYR A 162 14.66 -8.07 1.41
C TYR A 162 15.90 -7.62 0.65
N ASP A 163 16.01 -6.32 0.39
CA ASP A 163 17.10 -5.76 -0.40
C ASP A 163 18.08 -5.01 0.50
N VAL A 164 19.37 -5.21 0.21
CA VAL A 164 20.49 -4.56 0.89
C VAL A 164 21.34 -3.78 -0.11
N LEU A 165 21.92 -2.69 0.36
CA LEU A 165 22.80 -1.80 -0.38
C LEU A 165 24.25 -2.15 -0.07
N SER A 166 25.09 -2.14 -1.10
CA SER A 166 26.55 -2.20 -0.97
C SER A 166 27.12 -0.83 -0.59
N PRO A 167 28.42 -0.75 -0.21
CA PRO A 167 29.10 0.53 -0.03
C PRO A 167 29.01 1.43 -1.26
N ASP A 168 29.17 0.86 -2.44
CA ASP A 168 29.07 1.58 -3.72
C ASP A 168 27.65 2.10 -3.96
N GLY A 169 26.64 1.29 -3.67
CA GLY A 169 25.24 1.72 -3.75
C GLY A 169 24.91 2.84 -2.77
N MET A 170 25.44 2.77 -1.55
CA MET A 170 25.32 3.84 -0.57
C MET A 170 26.03 5.10 -1.03
N ALA A 171 27.25 5.01 -1.57
CA ALA A 171 27.99 6.15 -2.12
C ALA A 171 27.26 6.79 -3.31
N TRP A 172 26.73 5.97 -4.22
CA TRP A 172 25.93 6.41 -5.37
C TRP A 172 24.68 7.18 -4.91
N LEU A 173 23.99 6.65 -3.90
CA LEU A 173 22.83 7.27 -3.29
C LEU A 173 23.21 8.56 -2.57
N ASN A 174 24.28 8.57 -1.76
CA ASN A 174 24.75 9.75 -1.05
C ASN A 174 25.04 10.93 -2.00
N ALA A 175 25.64 10.65 -3.16
CA ALA A 175 25.93 11.66 -4.18
C ALA A 175 24.67 12.26 -4.83
N ARG A 176 23.56 11.51 -4.86
CA ARG A 176 22.30 11.89 -5.52
C ARG A 176 21.15 12.16 -4.56
N TRP A 177 21.37 11.93 -3.27
CA TRP A 177 20.39 12.18 -2.23
C TRP A 177 20.22 13.68 -2.15
N LEU A 178 19.24 14.20 -2.88
CA LEU A 178 18.88 15.60 -2.85
C LEU A 178 18.66 15.96 -1.38
N LYS A 179 19.49 16.86 -0.86
CA LYS A 179 19.17 17.52 0.40
C LYS A 179 17.76 18.05 0.21
N PRO A 180 16.79 17.69 1.07
CA PRO A 180 15.46 18.23 0.92
C PRO A 180 15.64 19.74 0.88
N VAL A 181 15.41 20.33 -0.29
CA VAL A 181 15.09 21.75 -0.35
C VAL A 181 13.97 21.83 0.64
N GLU A 182 14.19 22.51 1.76
CA GLU A 182 13.14 22.86 2.69
C GLU A 182 12.11 23.59 1.85
N LYS A 183 11.18 22.85 1.25
CA LYS A 183 9.93 23.42 0.81
C LYS A 183 9.41 23.94 2.13
N PRO A 184 9.38 25.27 2.33
CA PRO A 184 8.89 25.82 3.57
C PRO A 184 7.60 25.09 3.82
N GLU A 185 7.49 24.41 4.96
CA GLU A 185 6.27 23.70 5.30
C GLU A 185 5.18 24.74 5.12
N VAL A 186 4.44 24.63 4.01
CA VAL A 186 3.15 25.28 3.92
C VAL A 186 2.43 24.52 4.99
N LYS A 187 2.43 25.09 6.20
CA LYS A 187 1.71 24.56 7.34
C LYS A 187 0.38 24.22 6.72
N ARG A 188 0.10 22.93 6.56
CA ARG A 188 -1.23 22.45 6.25
C ARG A 188 -2.00 22.69 7.53
N GLY A 189 -2.15 23.98 7.87
CA GLY A 189 -3.11 24.45 8.82
C GLY A 189 -4.38 23.79 8.35
N ARG A 190 -4.97 23.04 9.27
CA ARG A 190 -6.34 22.55 9.19
C ARG A 190 -7.12 23.53 8.28
N PRO A 191 -7.69 23.08 7.15
CA PRO A 191 -8.37 23.98 6.22
C PRO A 191 -9.22 24.92 7.06
N SER A 192 -9.03 26.24 6.86
CA SER A 192 -9.71 27.26 7.66
C SER A 192 -11.15 26.83 7.75
N THR A 193 -11.60 26.53 8.98
CA THR A 193 -12.93 25.97 9.12
C THR A 193 -13.88 26.98 8.49
N LEU A 194 -14.89 26.53 7.76
CA LEU A 194 -15.83 27.43 7.09
C LEU A 194 -16.35 28.54 8.02
N ARG A 195 -16.46 28.23 9.32
CA ARG A 195 -16.75 29.19 10.39
C ARG A 195 -15.73 30.33 10.49
N GLY A 196 -14.43 30.04 10.47
CA GLY A 196 -13.35 31.04 10.51
C GLY A 196 -13.31 31.93 9.27
N GLU A 197 -13.55 31.36 8.09
CA GLU A 197 -13.64 32.14 6.84
C GLU A 197 -14.87 33.07 6.85
N VAL A 198 -16.03 32.56 7.30
CA VAL A 198 -17.25 33.37 7.47
C VAL A 198 -17.02 34.48 8.50
N GLN A 199 -16.35 34.20 9.62
CA GLN A 199 -16.04 35.20 10.65
C GLN A 199 -15.12 36.31 10.11
N HIS A 200 -14.07 35.94 9.38
CA HIS A 200 -13.14 36.90 8.77
C HIS A 200 -13.85 37.81 7.76
N LEU A 201 -14.63 37.24 6.85
CA LEU A 201 -15.34 38.01 5.84
C LEU A 201 -16.47 38.89 6.43
N LEU A 202 -17.09 38.46 7.53
CA LEU A 202 -18.00 39.31 8.29
C LEU A 202 -17.28 40.49 8.94
N ALA A 203 -16.06 40.29 9.46
CA ALA A 203 -15.24 41.35 10.03
C ALA A 203 -14.79 42.37 8.96
N GLU A 204 -14.60 41.92 7.71
CA GLU A 204 -14.38 42.79 6.54
C GLU A 204 -15.64 43.54 6.06
N GLY A 205 -16.79 43.35 6.72
CA GLY A 205 -18.06 44.01 6.38
C GLY A 205 -18.78 43.41 5.17
N LYS A 206 -18.42 42.20 4.72
CA LYS A 206 -19.12 41.53 3.61
C LYS A 206 -20.51 41.07 4.02
N THR A 207 -21.47 41.19 3.10
CA THR A 207 -22.82 40.66 3.34
C THR A 207 -22.83 39.13 3.24
N GLN A 208 -23.82 38.47 3.86
CA GLN A 208 -23.95 37.00 3.78
C GLN A 208 -24.09 36.50 2.34
N ALA A 209 -24.65 37.31 1.44
CA ALA A 209 -24.78 36.97 0.02
C ALA A 209 -23.40 36.96 -0.67
N ASP A 210 -22.57 37.94 -0.34
CA ASP A 210 -21.22 38.06 -0.92
C ASP A 210 -20.31 36.95 -0.38
N ILE A 211 -20.42 36.62 0.90
CA ILE A 211 -19.71 35.49 1.52
C ILE A 211 -20.09 34.17 0.84
N ALA A 212 -21.39 33.96 0.58
CA ALA A 212 -21.85 32.76 -0.12
C ALA A 212 -21.27 32.65 -1.54
N ARG A 213 -21.19 33.77 -2.27
CA ARG A 213 -20.57 33.83 -3.61
C ARG A 213 -19.06 33.58 -3.54
N LEU A 214 -18.36 34.23 -2.62
CA LEU A 214 -16.89 34.13 -2.48
C LEU A 214 -16.44 32.72 -2.07
N LEU A 215 -17.18 32.06 -1.18
CA LEU A 215 -16.83 30.72 -0.68
C LEU A 215 -17.43 29.58 -1.51
N GLY A 216 -18.25 29.89 -2.51
CA GLY A 216 -18.99 28.89 -3.31
C GLY A 216 -19.94 28.04 -2.47
N LYS A 217 -20.53 28.62 -1.41
CA LYS A 217 -21.44 27.92 -0.48
C LYS A 217 -22.85 28.47 -0.60
N SER A 218 -23.84 27.70 -0.14
CA SER A 218 -25.23 28.16 -0.11
C SER A 218 -25.42 29.26 0.96
N ARG A 219 -26.36 30.19 0.71
CA ARG A 219 -26.71 31.23 1.70
C ARG A 219 -27.22 30.64 3.02
N GLN A 220 -27.85 29.47 2.99
CA GLN A 220 -28.31 28.76 4.19
C GLN A 220 -27.14 28.31 5.08
N ILE A 221 -26.08 27.75 4.48
CA ILE A 221 -24.88 27.32 5.22
C ILE A 221 -24.18 28.53 5.86
N VAL A 222 -24.03 29.62 5.11
CA VAL A 222 -23.46 30.87 5.65
C VAL A 222 -24.32 31.44 6.77
N SER A 223 -25.65 31.49 6.59
CA SER A 223 -26.60 31.97 7.59
C SER A 223 -26.54 31.15 8.88
N HIS A 224 -26.45 29.82 8.77
CA HIS A 224 -26.24 28.93 9.92
C HIS A 224 -24.97 29.28 10.68
N HIS A 225 -23.83 29.43 9.99
CA HIS A 225 -22.57 29.80 10.65
C HIS A 225 -22.59 31.20 11.26
N VAL A 226 -23.26 32.18 10.63
CA VAL A 226 -23.44 33.52 11.21
C VAL A 226 -24.26 33.45 12.51
N LYS A 227 -25.33 32.63 12.55
CA LYS A 227 -26.13 32.44 13.76
C LYS A 227 -25.30 31.80 14.88
N VAL A 228 -24.54 30.75 14.55
CA VAL A 228 -23.64 30.08 15.51
C VAL A 228 -22.54 31.02 16.02
N LEU A 229 -22.04 31.94 15.19
CA LEU A 229 -21.06 32.95 15.59
C LEU A 229 -21.64 34.07 16.46
N LYS A 230 -22.94 34.40 16.31
CA LYS A 230 -23.63 35.38 17.17
C LYS A 230 -24.06 34.81 18.52
N ALA A 231 -24.19 33.49 18.61
CA ALA A 231 -24.61 32.78 19.82
C ALA A 231 -23.42 32.31 20.68
N ALA A 232 -22.19 32.50 20.20
CA ALA A 232 -20.95 32.19 20.89
C ALA A 232 -20.31 33.48 21.40
#